data_AF-A0A0C2JDY4-F1
#
_entry.id   AF-A0A0C2JDY4-F1
#
_cell.length_a   1.000
_cell.length_b   1.000
_cell.length_c   1.000
_cell.angle_alpha   90.00
_cell.angle_beta   90.00
_cell.angle_gamma   90.00
#
_symmetry.space_group_name_H-M   'P 1'
#
loop_
_entity.id
_entity.type
_entity.pdbx_description
1 polymer ?
#
loop_
_entity_poly.entity_id
_entity_poly.type
_entity_poly.pdbx_seq_one_letter_code
_entity_poly.pdbx_strand_id
1 'polypeptide(L)' 'MNEQLDAEIKSRLMAIFNDEALCDEWLSNSKKPLGGVSPLEALKSADGKVKVLEMIARIETGDFS' A
#
# COMPACT_ATOMS: atom_id res chain seq x y z
N MET A 1 18.01 -8.57 -6.86
CA MET A 1 17.66 -8.08 -5.51
C MET A 1 16.83 -6.82 -5.71
N ASN A 2 15.51 -6.90 -5.64
CA ASN A 2 14.66 -5.72 -5.35
C ASN A 2 13.21 -6.17 -5.10
N GLU A 3 13.05 -7.06 -4.13
CA GLU A 3 11.73 -7.52 -3.65
C GLU A 3 11.61 -7.30 -2.14
N GLN A 4 12.31 -6.28 -1.62
CA GLN A 4 11.98 -5.79 -0.29
C GLN A 4 10.74 -4.92 -0.44
N LEU A 5 9.58 -5.57 -0.57
CA LEU A 5 8.34 -4.96 -0.13
C LEU A 5 8.63 -4.44 1.27
N ASP A 6 8.50 -3.12 1.43
CA ASP A 6 8.90 -2.46 2.65
C ASP A 6 8.20 -3.14 3.83
N ALA A 7 8.97 -3.68 4.77
CA ALA A 7 8.42 -4.45 5.88
C ALA A 7 7.39 -3.63 6.67
N GLU A 8 7.55 -2.31 6.68
CA GLU A 8 6.57 -1.36 7.22
C GLU A 8 5.22 -1.44 6.50
N ILE A 9 5.19 -1.41 5.17
CA ILE A 9 3.96 -1.48 4.38
C ILE A 9 3.23 -2.80 4.62
N LYS A 10 3.97 -3.92 4.58
CA LYS A 10 3.38 -5.23 4.85
C LYS A 10 2.82 -5.31 6.27
N SER A 11 3.57 -4.82 7.27
CA SER A 11 3.13 -4.81 8.66
C SER A 11 1.88 -3.95 8.88
N ARG A 12 1.81 -2.78 8.23
CA ARG A 12 0.67 -1.86 8.35
C ARG A 12 -0.58 -2.42 7.69
N LEU A 13 -0.45 -2.91 6.45
CA LEU A 13 -1.56 -3.56 5.75
C LEU A 13 -2.08 -4.76 6.54
N MET A 14 -1.18 -5.56 7.12
CA MET A 14 -1.57 -6.70 7.94
C MET A 14 -2.26 -6.28 9.24
N ALA A 15 -1.90 -5.12 9.82
CA ALA A 15 -2.64 -4.57 10.96
C ALA A 15 -4.04 -4.05 10.59
N ILE A 16 -4.22 -3.54 9.37
CA ILE A 16 -5.50 -3.02 8.86
C ILE A 16 -6.43 -4.16 8.45
N PHE A 17 -5.96 -5.01 7.53
CA PHE A 17 -6.77 -6.05 6.90
C PHE A 17 -6.80 -7.33 7.73
N ASN A 18 -5.80 -7.55 8.58
CA ASN A 18 -5.63 -8.77 9.38
C ASN A 18 -5.69 -10.06 8.54
N ASP A 19 -5.38 -9.95 7.25
CA ASP A 19 -5.46 -11.03 6.29
C ASP A 19 -4.42 -10.80 5.18
N GLU A 20 -3.54 -11.78 4.97
CA GLU A 20 -2.45 -11.67 4.01
C GLU A 20 -2.95 -11.64 2.56
N ALA A 21 -4.04 -12.36 2.24
CA ALA A 21 -4.60 -12.37 0.90
C ALA A 21 -5.22 -11.01 0.54
N LEU A 22 -5.90 -10.36 1.49
CA LEU A 22 -6.38 -8.98 1.30
C LEU A 22 -5.22 -7.98 1.17
N CYS A 23 -4.12 -8.17 1.90
CA CYS A 23 -2.93 -7.34 1.74
C CYS A 23 -2.34 -7.47 0.34
N ASP A 24 -2.18 -8.70 -0.15
CA ASP A 24 -1.65 -8.98 -1.48
C ASP A 24 -2.58 -8.45 -2.59
N GLU A 25 -3.89 -8.71 -2.46
CA GLU A 25 -4.90 -8.18 -3.37
C GLU A 25 -4.87 -6.65 -3.38
N TRP A 26 -4.76 -6.01 -2.22
CA TRP A 26 -4.64 -4.56 -2.14
C TRP A 26 -3.34 -4.07 -2.79
N LEU A 27 -2.21 -4.72 -2.57
CA LEU A 27 -0.93 -4.35 -3.16
C LEU A 27 -0.88 -4.54 -4.69
N SER A 28 -1.62 -5.54 -5.19
CA SER A 28 -1.69 -5.89 -6.61
C SER A 28 -2.76 -5.09 -7.36
N ASN A 29 -3.82 -4.67 -6.69
CA ASN A 29 -4.93 -3.94 -7.31
C ASN A 29 -4.58 -2.45 -7.51
N SER A 30 -4.96 -1.90 -8.65
CA SER A 30 -4.68 -0.51 -9.01
C SER A 30 -5.51 0.47 -8.21
N LYS A 31 -4.91 1.56 -7.71
CA LYS A 31 -5.63 2.60 -6.98
C LYS A 31 -5.67 3.91 -7.76
N LYS A 32 -6.87 4.45 -7.91
CA LYS A 32 -7.12 5.80 -8.45
C LYS A 32 -6.20 6.88 -7.81
N PRO A 33 -6.05 6.98 -6.48
CA PRO A 33 -5.15 7.96 -5.86
C PRO A 33 -3.66 7.79 -6.20
N LEU A 34 -3.22 6.61 -6.65
CA LEU A 34 -1.86 6.41 -7.14
C LEU A 34 -1.71 6.77 -8.63
N GLY A 35 -2.74 7.34 -9.27
CA GLY A 35 -2.78 7.58 -10.71
C GLY A 35 -3.23 6.36 -11.51
N GLY A 36 -3.94 5.42 -10.87
CA GLY A 36 -4.43 4.21 -11.52
C GLY A 36 -3.37 3.10 -11.62
N VAL A 37 -2.30 3.17 -10.84
CA VAL A 37 -1.30 2.09 -10.71
C VAL A 37 -1.48 1.35 -9.39
N SER A 38 -0.93 0.14 -9.33
CA SER A 38 -0.93 -0.68 -8.12
C SER A 38 0.14 -0.19 -7.13
N PRO A 39 -0.06 -0.34 -5.81
CA PRO A 39 0.93 0.02 -4.79
C PRO A 39 2.28 -0.61 -5.07
N LEU A 40 2.32 -1.86 -5.53
CA LEU A 40 3.57 -2.53 -5.93
C LEU A 40 4.30 -1.78 -7.06
N GLU A 41 3.57 -1.30 -8.06
CA GLU A 41 4.14 -0.50 -9.14
C GLU A 41 4.57 0.89 -8.65
N ALA A 42 3.76 1.53 -7.80
CA ALA A 42 4.09 2.81 -7.20
C ALA A 42 5.39 2.70 -6.36
N LEU A 43 5.58 1.61 -5.63
CA LEU A 43 6.78 1.37 -4.80
C LEU A 43 8.08 1.28 -5.60
N LYS A 44 8.02 1.06 -6.92
CA LYS A 44 9.19 1.14 -7.80
C LYS A 44 9.67 2.58 -8.02
N SER A 45 8.84 3.57 -7.70
CA SER A 45 9.17 4.99 -7.79
C SER A 45 9.53 5.56 -6.41
N ALA A 46 10.50 6.47 -6.38
CA ALA A 46 10.99 7.10 -5.13
C ALA A 46 9.87 7.78 -4.32
N ASP A 47 8.90 8.38 -5.00
CA ASP A 47 7.75 9.07 -4.39
C ASP A 47 6.57 8.13 -4.08
N GLY A 48 6.51 6.97 -4.72
CA GLY A 48 5.35 6.08 -4.59
C GLY A 48 5.29 5.38 -3.23
N LYS A 49 6.43 5.16 -2.56
CA LYS A 49 6.42 4.70 -1.16
C LYS A 49 5.68 5.68 -0.24
N VAL A 50 5.93 6.97 -0.39
CA VAL A 50 5.26 8.02 0.42
C VAL A 50 3.76 7.98 0.20
N LYS A 51 3.32 7.94 -1.07
CA LYS A 51 1.90 7.86 -1.41
C LYS A 51 1.22 6.60 -0.88
N VAL A 52 1.87 5.45 -0.98
CA VAL A 52 1.34 4.19 -0.46
C VAL A 52 1.21 4.24 1.06
N LEU A 53 2.22 4.77 1.77
CA LEU A 53 2.15 4.95 3.22
C LEU A 53 1.07 5.95 3.64
N GLU A 54 0.91 7.06 2.93
CA GLU A 54 -0.18 8.02 3.19
C GLU A 54 -1.56 7.36 3.01
N MET A 55 -1.74 6.54 1.97
CA MET A 55 -2.99 5.81 1.77
C MET A 55 -3.26 4.83 2.91
N ILE A 56 -2.25 4.08 3.31
CA ILE A 56 -2.33 3.14 4.44
C ILE A 56 -2.70 3.89 5.71
N ALA A 57 -2.06 5.03 6.00
CA ALA A 57 -2.36 5.86 7.15
C ALA A 57 -3.80 6.40 7.15
N ARG A 58 -4.36 6.77 5.98
CA ARG A 58 -5.78 7.17 5.85
C ARG A 58 -6.72 6.02 6.15
N ILE A 59 -6.39 4.82 5.68
CA ILE A 59 -7.18 3.61 5.97
C ILE A 59 -7.09 3.26 7.47
N GLU A 60 -5.91 3.34 8.09
CA GLU A 60 -5.72 3.13 9.53
C GLU A 60 -6.53 4.12 10.37
N THR A 61 -6.56 5.40 9.96
CA THR A 61 -7.28 6.45 10.68
C THR A 61 -8.78 6.46 10.38
N GLY A 62 -9.24 5.69 9.40
CA GLY A 62 -10.63 5.70 8.93
C GLY A 62 -11.03 7.02 8.27
N ASP A 63 -10.05 7.84 7.87
CA ASP A 63 -10.27 9.14 7.24
C ASP A 63 -10.51 8.93 5.73
N PHE A 64 -11.80 8.73 5.40
CA PHE A 64 -12.29 8.60 4.03
C PHE A 64 -13.09 9.85 3.59
N SER A 65 -12.70 11.05 4.05
CA SER A 65 -13.33 12.31 3.64
C SER A 65 -12.95 12.76 2.23
#